data_AF-A0A7C4A7W9-F1
#
_entry.id   AF-A0A7C4A7W9-F1
#
_cell.length_a   1.000
_cell.length_b   1.000
_cell.length_c   1.000
_cell.angle_alpha   90.00
_cell.angle_beta   90.00
_cell.angle_gamma   90.00
#
_symmetry.space_group_name_H-M   'P 1'
#
loop_
_entity.id
_entity.type
_entity.pdbx_description
1 polymer ?
#
loop_
_entity_poly.entity_id
_entity_poly.type
_entity_poly.pdbx_seq_one_letter_code
_entity_poly.pdbx_strand_id
1 'polypeptide(L)'
;MSLDDLFSLRGTAATQLSSRTLKAIKISIASPEKIREWSFGEVKKPETINYRTFKPERDGLFCAKIFGPVKDYECNCGKYKRMKHRGIV
;
A
#
# COMPACT_ATOMS: atom_id res chain seq x y z
N MET A 1 -20.23 -22.81 29.48
CA MET A 1 -19.32 -21.94 28.72
C MET A 1 -20.03 -21.69 27.40
N SER A 2 -20.52 -20.46 27.21
CA SER A 2 -21.52 -20.15 26.18
C SER A 2 -20.89 -20.19 24.79
N LEU A 3 -21.74 -20.36 23.77
CA LEU A 3 -21.33 -20.35 22.36
C LEU A 3 -20.69 -19.01 21.93
N ASP A 4 -20.85 -17.96 22.74
CA ASP A 4 -20.26 -16.64 22.55
C ASP A 4 -18.75 -16.61 22.86
N ASP A 5 -18.27 -17.48 23.75
CA ASP A 5 -16.85 -17.62 24.09
C ASP A 5 -16.04 -18.29 22.96
N LEU A 6 -16.71 -19.12 22.16
CA LEU A 6 -16.12 -19.86 21.04
C LEU A 6 -15.89 -18.98 19.80
N PHE A 7 -16.66 -17.90 19.67
CA PHE A 7 -16.50 -16.90 18.61
C PHE A 7 -15.38 -15.89 18.89
N SER A 8 -15.00 -15.66 20.15
CA SER A 8 -13.91 -14.73 20.51
C SER A 8 -12.51 -15.31 20.30
N LEU A 9 -12.34 -16.64 20.30
CA LEU A 9 -11.04 -17.31 20.12
C LEU A 9 -10.64 -17.58 18.66
N ARG A 10 -11.53 -17.33 17.68
CA ARG A 10 -11.24 -17.55 16.25
C ARG A 10 -10.85 -16.28 15.49
N GLY A 11 -10.59 -15.18 16.20
CA GLY A 11 -10.28 -13.86 15.64
C GLY A 11 -8.83 -13.62 15.22
N THR A 12 -7.89 -14.54 15.48
CA THR A 12 -6.45 -14.29 15.20
C THR A 12 -5.76 -15.49 14.56
N ALA A 13 -6.30 -16.00 13.45
CA ALA A 13 -5.55 -16.88 12.55
C ALA A 13 -5.08 -16.06 11.35
N ALA A 14 -3.76 -15.85 11.30
CA ALA A 14 -3.05 -15.07 10.31
C ALA A 14 -3.52 -15.32 8.86
N THR A 15 -3.82 -14.24 8.16
CA THR A 15 -4.08 -14.21 6.71
C THR A 15 -2.79 -14.51 5.95
N GLN A 16 -2.42 -15.79 5.82
CA GLN A 16 -1.51 -16.23 4.77
C GLN A 16 -2.32 -16.57 3.52
N LEU A 17 -2.58 -15.57 2.68
CA LEU A 17 -3.22 -15.76 1.39
C LEU A 17 -2.18 -16.25 0.36
N SER A 18 -1.77 -17.51 0.49
CA SER A 18 -1.20 -18.24 -0.64
C SER A 18 -2.29 -18.34 -1.71
N SER A 19 -1.94 -18.07 -2.97
CA SER A 19 -2.81 -18.03 -4.16
C SER A 19 -3.46 -19.37 -4.53
N ARG A 20 -3.92 -20.13 -3.55
CA ARG A 20 -4.47 -21.47 -3.70
C ARG A 20 -5.98 -21.43 -3.48
N THR A 21 -6.65 -21.42 -4.63
CA THR A 21 -8.06 -21.74 -4.87
C THR A 21 -9.08 -20.85 -4.16
N LEU A 22 -9.34 -19.68 -4.76
CA LEU A 22 -10.52 -18.86 -4.44
C LEU A 22 -11.79 -19.63 -4.81
N LYS A 23 -12.70 -19.85 -3.85
CA LYS A 23 -13.97 -20.59 -4.07
C LYS A 23 -15.09 -19.72 -4.66
N ALA A 24 -15.09 -18.43 -4.36
CA ALA A 24 -16.10 -17.48 -4.82
C ALA A 24 -15.57 -16.03 -4.74
N ILE A 25 -16.16 -15.13 -5.52
CA ILE A 25 -15.87 -13.68 -5.53
C ILE A 25 -17.14 -12.94 -5.11
N LYS A 26 -16.99 -11.95 -4.21
CA LYS A 26 -18.09 -11.09 -3.76
C LYS A 26 -17.81 -9.65 -4.16
N ILE A 27 -18.84 -8.95 -4.61
CA ILE A 27 -18.82 -7.50 -4.85
C ILE A 27 -19.70 -6.81 -3.81
N SER A 28 -19.22 -5.67 -3.30
CA SER A 28 -19.96 -4.82 -2.36
C SER A 28 -19.47 -3.39 -2.49
N ILE A 29 -20.30 -2.44 -2.08
CA ILE A 29 -19.91 -1.03 -2.00
C ILE A 29 -18.84 -0.87 -0.92
N ALA A 30 -17.77 -0.14 -1.23
CA ALA A 30 -16.73 0.20 -0.28
C ALA A 30 -17.15 1.40 0.57
N SER A 31 -17.00 1.32 1.89
CA SER A 31 -17.18 2.46 2.78
C SER A 31 -16.00 3.45 2.66
N PRO A 32 -16.17 4.74 3.05
CA PRO A 32 -15.08 5.70 3.06
C PRO A 32 -13.88 5.26 3.89
N GLU A 33 -14.12 4.56 5.00
CA GLU A 33 -13.08 3.97 5.86
C GLU A 33 -12.29 2.91 5.10
N LYS A 34 -12.98 2.02 4.37
CA LYS A 34 -12.35 0.98 3.56
C LYS A 34 -11.45 1.56 2.47
N ILE A 35 -11.88 2.64 1.82
CA ILE A 35 -11.10 3.33 0.79
C ILE A 35 -9.81 3.92 1.40
N ARG A 36 -9.90 4.48 2.61
CA ARG A 36 -8.72 5.01 3.33
C ARG A 36 -7.76 3.91 3.75
N GLU A 37 -8.25 2.75 4.18
CA GLU A 37 -7.42 1.58 4.53
C GLU A 37 -6.59 1.06 3.34
N TRP A 38 -7.12 1.16 2.12
CA TRP A 38 -6.39 0.76 0.91
C TRP A 38 -5.35 1.78 0.45
N SER A 39 -5.49 3.02 0.90
CA SER A 39 -4.62 4.11 0.46
C SER A 39 -3.34 4.16 1.27
N PHE A 40 -2.21 4.33 0.58
CA PHE A 40 -0.89 4.55 1.18
C PHE A 40 -0.57 6.04 1.37
N GLY A 41 -1.45 6.94 0.92
CA GLY A 41 -1.30 8.39 1.05
C GLY A 41 -2.26 9.19 0.19
N GLU A 42 -2.38 10.48 0.47
CA GLU A 42 -3.29 11.39 -0.22
C GLU A 42 -2.57 12.18 -1.33
N VAL A 43 -3.17 12.24 -2.51
CA VAL A 43 -2.72 13.11 -3.62
C VAL A 43 -3.37 14.48 -3.46
N LYS A 44 -2.53 15.52 -3.34
CA LYS A 44 -3.00 16.91 -3.13
C LYS A 44 -2.91 17.78 -4.37
N LYS A 45 -2.01 17.42 -5.29
CA LYS A 45 -1.74 18.18 -6.50
C LYS A 45 -2.05 17.34 -7.75
N PRO A 46 -2.55 17.94 -8.83
CA PRO A 46 -2.76 17.24 -10.10
C PRO A 46 -1.45 17.02 -10.89
N GLU A 47 -0.32 17.49 -10.37
CA GLU A 47 0.98 17.39 -11.04
C GLU A 47 1.43 15.93 -11.20
N THR A 48 2.07 15.63 -12.33
CA THR A 48 2.51 14.27 -12.68
C THR A 48 4.01 14.12 -12.53
N ILE A 49 4.76 14.60 -13.50
CA ILE A 49 6.22 14.54 -13.57
C ILE A 49 6.78 15.90 -13.94
N ASN A 50 7.98 16.16 -13.45
CA ASN A 50 8.71 17.37 -13.80
C ASN A 50 9.20 17.30 -15.26
N TYR A 51 8.96 18.36 -16.03
CA TYR A 51 9.29 18.39 -17.46
C TYR A 51 10.80 18.32 -17.78
N ARG A 52 11.69 18.75 -16.87
CA ARG A 52 13.15 18.72 -17.09
C ARG A 52 13.80 17.46 -16.55
N THR A 53 13.44 17.10 -15.32
CA THR A 53 14.12 16.02 -14.59
C THR A 53 13.44 14.67 -14.76
N PHE A 54 12.22 14.65 -15.31
CA PHE A 54 11.35 13.48 -15.39
C PHE A 54 11.13 12.78 -14.04
N LYS A 55 11.38 13.50 -12.94
CA LYS A 55 11.12 13.00 -11.59
C LYS A 55 9.65 13.24 -11.23
N PRO A 56 9.03 12.31 -10.50
CA PRO A 56 7.67 12.51 -10.01
C PRO A 56 7.62 13.69 -9.04
N GLU A 57 6.55 14.47 -9.17
CA GLU A 57 6.30 15.61 -8.28
C GLU A 57 5.85 15.15 -6.89
N ARG A 58 6.16 15.96 -5.87
CA ARG A 58 5.78 15.66 -4.49
C ARG A 58 4.29 15.93 -4.28
N ASP A 59 3.60 14.98 -3.66
CA ASP A 59 2.14 14.97 -3.44
C ASP A 59 1.31 15.03 -4.75
N GLY A 60 1.95 14.72 -5.88
CA GLY A 60 1.33 14.58 -7.19
C GLY A 60 0.82 13.16 -7.48
N LEU A 61 0.26 12.97 -8.67
CA LEU A 61 -0.35 11.71 -9.11
C LEU A 61 0.64 10.54 -9.17
N PHE A 62 1.93 10.81 -9.37
CA PHE A 62 2.99 9.79 -9.42
C PHE A 62 3.94 9.86 -8.22
N CYS A 63 3.51 10.42 -7.09
CA CYS A 63 4.40 10.64 -5.96
C CYS A 63 5.02 9.34 -5.44
N ALA A 64 6.35 9.29 -5.43
CA ALA A 64 7.11 8.12 -4.97
C ALA A 64 6.89 7.77 -3.49
N LYS A 65 6.37 8.72 -2.70
CA LYS A 65 6.00 8.49 -1.29
C LYS A 65 4.73 7.65 -1.14
N ILE A 66 3.78 7.81 -2.06
CA ILE A 66 2.47 7.13 -2.00
C ILE A 66 2.56 5.78 -2.69
N PHE A 67 3.12 5.77 -3.90
CA PHE A 67 3.11 4.58 -4.76
C PHE A 67 4.40 3.76 -4.69
N GLY A 68 5.47 4.31 -4.09
CA GLY A 68 6.76 3.65 -3.98
C GLY A 68 7.85 4.21 -4.90
N PRO A 69 9.08 3.69 -4.79
CA PRO A 69 10.23 4.22 -5.51
C PRO A 69 10.16 3.95 -7.02
N VAL A 70 10.71 4.86 -7.83
CA VAL A 70 10.79 4.73 -9.30
C VAL A 70 11.80 3.66 -9.74
N LYS A 71 12.82 3.44 -8.91
CA LYS A 71 13.92 2.49 -9.17
C LYS A 71 14.03 1.50 -8.01
N ASP A 72 14.40 0.28 -8.34
CA ASP A 72 14.55 -0.78 -7.35
C ASP A 72 15.61 -0.43 -6.30
N TYR A 73 15.23 -0.52 -5.02
CA TYR A 73 16.10 -0.29 -3.87
C TYR A 73 16.84 1.08 -3.89
N GLU A 74 16.25 2.09 -4.52
CA GLU A 74 16.77 3.46 -4.55
C GLU A 74 15.69 4.47 -4.14
N CYS A 75 16.02 5.33 -3.18
CA CYS A 75 15.13 6.43 -2.77
C CYS A 75 15.09 7.53 -3.86
N ASN A 76 13.97 8.24 -3.98
CA ASN A 76 13.80 9.32 -4.97
C ASN A 76 14.86 10.44 -4.88
N CYS A 77 15.39 10.72 -3.68
CA CYS A 77 16.47 11.69 -3.49
C CYS A 77 17.86 11.16 -3.88
N GLY A 78 18.02 9.84 -4.07
CA GLY A 78 19.29 9.18 -4.37
C GLY A 78 20.23 9.00 -3.18
N LYS A 79 19.85 9.40 -1.96
CA LYS A 79 20.67 9.24 -0.74
C LYS A 79 20.87 7.77 -0.38
N TYR A 80 19.79 6.99 -0.40
CA TYR A 80 19.82 5.56 -0.11
C TYR A 80 19.77 4.78 -1.42
N LYS A 81 20.83 4.02 -1.70
CA LYS A 81 20.96 3.17 -2.90
C LYS A 81 21.41 1.77 -2.54
N ARG A 82 21.04 0.80 -3.39
CA ARG A 82 21.37 -0.63 -3.31
C ARG A 82 20.62 -1.36 -2.21
N MET A 83 20.62 -2.69 -2.29
CA MET A 83 19.91 -3.58 -1.37
C MET A 83 20.31 -3.46 0.12
N LYS A 84 21.48 -2.88 0.44
CA LYS A 84 21.91 -2.68 1.84
C LYS A 84 20.98 -1.79 2.66
N HIS A 85 20.19 -0.92 2.00
CA HIS A 85 19.25 0.00 2.63
C HIS A 85 17.80 -0.44 2.44
N ARG A 86 17.56 -1.74 2.20
CA ARG A 86 16.23 -2.29 2.02
C ARG A 86 15.38 -2.05 3.28
N GLY A 87 14.18 -1.49 3.09
CA GLY A 87 13.25 -1.20 4.19
C GLY A 87 13.50 0.12 4.92
N ILE A 88 14.51 0.92 4.52
CA ILE A 88 14.72 2.26 5.05
C ILE A 88 13.78 3.25 4.34
N VAL A 89 13.08 4.08 5.12
CA VAL A 89 12.11 5.10 4.67
C VAL A 89 12.73 6.49 4.71
#